data_AF-A0A380EIL9-F1
#
_entry.id   AF-A0A380EIL9-F1
#
_cell.length_a   1.000
_cell.length_b   1.000
_cell.length_c   1.000
_cell.angle_alpha   90.00
_cell.angle_beta   90.00
_cell.angle_gamma   90.00
#
_symmetry.space_group_name_H-M   'P 1'
#
loop_
_entity.id
_entity.type
_entity.pdbx_description
1 polymer ?
#
loop_
_entity_poly.entity_id
_entity_poly.type
_entity_poly.pdbx_seq_one_letter_code
_entity_poly.pdbx_strand_id
1 'polypeptide(L)'
;MKKVNRNILNAVLVGAGFLSSLLMINKNKVITKKQTIPAFFKGNAPYIFAHRGGMALRPEQTQLAFDYAKQLGVDGFETDVRLTKDQQLIVFMTQLLIERRTALEKLVPIH
;
A
#
# COMPACT_ATOMS: atom_id res chain seq x y z
N MET A 1 -13.93 63.26 2.48
CA MET A 1 -13.74 61.79 2.60
C MET A 1 -15.08 61.16 2.92
N LYS A 2 -15.63 60.29 2.07
CA LYS A 2 -16.94 59.63 2.32
C LYS A 2 -16.76 58.59 3.43
N LYS A 3 -17.46 58.76 4.55
CA LYS A 3 -17.39 57.88 5.73
C LYS A 3 -18.18 56.61 5.42
N VAL A 4 -17.50 55.50 5.18
CA VAL A 4 -18.17 54.21 4.93
C VAL A 4 -18.87 53.74 6.21
N ASN A 5 -20.12 53.31 6.08
CA ASN A 5 -20.90 52.78 7.20
C ASN A 5 -20.29 51.45 7.68
N ARG A 6 -19.88 51.40 8.95
CA ARG A 6 -19.29 50.21 9.59
C ARG A 6 -20.18 48.97 9.47
N ASN A 7 -21.51 49.14 9.43
CA ASN A 7 -22.43 48.03 9.27
C ASN A 7 -22.37 47.41 7.87
N ILE A 8 -22.22 48.25 6.83
CA ILE A 8 -22.04 47.79 5.44
C ILE A 8 -20.69 47.08 5.29
N LEU A 9 -19.63 47.65 5.89
CA LEU A 9 -18.29 47.05 5.86
C LEU A 9 -18.27 45.67 6.53
N ASN A 10 -18.92 45.53 7.69
CA ASN A 10 -19.03 44.26 8.41
C ASN A 10 -19.85 43.23 7.63
N ALA A 11 -20.92 43.66 6.96
CA ALA A 11 -21.75 42.76 6.14
C ALA A 11 -20.97 42.20 4.94
N VAL A 12 -20.14 43.02 4.29
CA VAL A 12 -19.27 42.59 3.17
C VAL A 12 -18.21 41.59 3.65
N LEU A 13 -17.60 41.83 4.80
CA LEU A 13 -16.62 40.92 5.41
C LEU A 13 -17.21 39.53 5.72
N VAL A 14 -18.41 39.49 6.32
CA VAL A 14 -19.11 38.24 6.63
C VAL A 14 -19.50 37.50 5.34
N GLY A 15 -20.03 38.22 4.35
CA GLY A 15 -20.39 37.63 3.05
C GLY A 15 -19.18 37.04 2.31
N ALA A 16 -18.04 37.75 2.31
CA ALA A 16 -16.81 37.28 1.70
C ALA A 16 -16.24 36.02 2.39
N GLY A 17 -16.30 35.97 3.73
CA GLY A 17 -15.90 34.80 4.52
C GLY A 17 -16.79 33.57 4.27
N PHE A 18 -18.10 33.78 4.13
CA PHE A 18 -19.04 32.69 3.85
C PHE A 18 -18.84 32.13 2.43
N LEU A 19 -18.65 33.01 1.44
CA LEU A 19 -18.41 32.61 0.06
C LEU A 19 -17.07 31.89 -0.12
N SER A 20 -16.00 32.36 0.55
CA SER A 20 -14.69 31.71 0.49
C SER A 20 -14.72 30.32 1.14
N SER A 21 -15.44 30.17 2.25
CA SER A 21 -15.67 28.88 2.90
C SER A 21 -16.42 27.91 1.98
N LEU A 22 -17.50 28.36 1.34
CA LEU A 22 -18.29 27.54 0.41
C LEU A 22 -17.44 27.07 -0.79
N LEU A 23 -16.55 27.92 -1.29
CA LEU A 23 -15.62 27.58 -2.39
C LEU A 23 -14.55 26.58 -1.98
N MET A 24 -14.09 26.56 -0.71
CA MET A 24 -13.10 25.59 -0.24
C MET A 24 -13.69 24.20 -0.02
N ILE A 25 -14.97 24.09 0.40
CA ILE A 25 -15.63 22.80 0.64
C ILE A 25 -15.67 21.93 -0.63
N ASN A 26 -15.81 22.54 -1.82
CA ASN A 26 -15.91 21.78 -3.07
C ASN A 26 -14.56 21.24 -3.61
N LYS A 27 -13.42 21.78 -3.15
CA LYS A 27 -12.09 21.34 -3.62
C LYS A 27 -11.57 20.07 -2.95
N ASN A 28 -12.18 19.65 -1.84
CA ASN A 28 -11.74 18.49 -1.05
C ASN A 28 -12.64 17.26 -1.20
N LYS A 29 -13.40 17.14 -2.30
CA LYS A 29 -14.00 15.85 -2.65
C LYS A 29 -12.87 14.90 -3.05
N VAL A 30 -12.36 14.15 -2.07
CA VAL A 30 -11.56 12.96 -2.32
C VAL A 30 -12.44 12.04 -3.16
N ILE A 31 -12.14 11.94 -4.46
CA ILE A 31 -12.80 10.98 -5.35
C ILE A 31 -12.29 9.62 -4.89
N THR A 32 -13.04 8.98 -3.99
CA THR A 32 -12.85 7.58 -3.65
C THR A 32 -13.26 6.76 -4.87
N LYS A 33 -12.31 6.54 -5.78
CA LYS A 33 -12.49 5.60 -6.89
C LYS A 33 -12.76 4.23 -6.26
N LYS A 34 -13.99 3.73 -6.38
CA LYS A 34 -14.36 2.39 -5.90
C LYS A 34 -13.47 1.38 -6.65
N GLN A 35 -12.51 0.79 -5.94
CA GLN A 35 -11.62 -0.21 -6.52
C GLN A 35 -12.44 -1.46 -6.85
N THR A 36 -12.26 -2.00 -8.05
CA THR A 36 -12.89 -3.25 -8.47
C THR A 36 -12.11 -4.42 -7.90
N ILE A 37 -12.82 -5.47 -7.46
CA ILE A 37 -12.19 -6.72 -7.02
C ILE A 37 -11.44 -7.35 -8.21
N PRO A 38 -10.13 -7.64 -8.10
CA PRO A 38 -9.37 -8.30 -9.16
C PRO A 38 -9.97 -9.65 -9.56
N ALA A 39 -9.77 -10.08 -10.81
CA ALA A 39 -10.35 -11.32 -11.33
C ALA A 39 -9.98 -12.56 -10.51
N PHE A 40 -8.77 -12.59 -9.94
CA PHE A 40 -8.29 -13.65 -9.07
C PHE A 40 -9.21 -13.89 -7.85
N PHE A 41 -9.79 -12.84 -7.28
CA PHE A 41 -10.61 -12.91 -6.07
C PHE A 41 -12.11 -13.09 -6.34
N LYS A 42 -12.50 -13.53 -7.54
CA LYS A 42 -13.91 -13.77 -7.90
C LYS A 42 -14.42 -15.17 -7.54
N GLY A 43 -13.55 -16.09 -7.12
CA GLY A 43 -13.91 -17.43 -6.69
C GLY A 43 -14.52 -17.51 -5.28
N ASN A 44 -14.77 -18.74 -4.83
CA ASN A 44 -15.32 -19.01 -3.50
C ASN A 44 -14.22 -18.91 -2.43
N ALA A 45 -14.47 -18.12 -1.39
CA ALA A 45 -13.61 -18.04 -0.22
C ALA A 45 -13.77 -19.29 0.69
N PRO A 46 -12.77 -19.62 1.55
CA PRO A 46 -11.53 -18.89 1.80
C PRO A 46 -10.43 -19.17 0.77
N TYR A 47 -9.57 -18.17 0.53
CA TYR A 47 -8.32 -18.34 -0.19
C TYR A 47 -7.20 -18.70 0.78
N ILE A 48 -6.40 -19.69 0.44
CA ILE A 48 -5.28 -20.19 1.23
C ILE A 48 -3.99 -19.62 0.62
N PHE A 49 -3.30 -18.79 1.39
CA PHE A 49 -2.01 -18.23 1.01
C PHE A 49 -0.89 -18.79 1.90
N ALA A 50 0.14 -19.37 1.28
CA ALA A 50 1.31 -19.88 2.01
C ALA A 50 2.19 -18.71 2.50
N HIS A 51 2.24 -18.51 3.82
CA HIS A 51 3.06 -17.47 4.45
C HIS A 51 4.56 -17.64 4.11
N ARG A 52 5.17 -16.62 3.51
CA ARG A 52 6.55 -16.58 3.01
C ARG A 52 6.96 -17.76 2.14
N GLY A 53 6.05 -18.18 1.26
CA GLY A 53 6.23 -19.37 0.42
C GLY A 53 6.07 -20.70 1.15
N GLY A 54 5.53 -20.71 2.38
CA GLY A 54 5.40 -21.94 3.19
C GLY A 54 6.62 -22.18 4.08
N MET A 55 7.06 -21.13 4.80
CA MET A 55 8.25 -21.12 5.66
C MET A 55 8.34 -22.26 6.69
N ALA A 56 7.21 -22.87 7.04
CA ALA A 56 7.18 -24.00 7.96
C ALA A 56 7.73 -25.29 7.34
N LEU A 57 7.77 -25.39 6.00
CA LEU A 57 8.07 -26.63 5.28
C LEU A 57 9.35 -26.53 4.45
N ARG A 58 9.75 -25.34 4.03
CA ARG A 58 10.95 -25.07 3.21
C ARG A 58 11.56 -23.72 3.63
N PRO A 59 12.84 -23.46 3.29
CA PRO A 59 13.48 -22.18 3.61
C PRO A 59 12.66 -21.00 3.07
N GLU A 60 12.24 -20.09 3.95
CA GLU A 60 11.37 -18.96 3.59
C GLU A 60 11.95 -18.12 2.44
N GLN A 61 11.06 -17.48 1.66
CA GLN A 61 11.45 -16.51 0.64
C GLN A 61 12.42 -17.08 -0.43
N THR A 62 12.37 -18.40 -0.68
CA THR A 62 13.16 -19.08 -1.71
C THR A 62 12.26 -19.72 -2.77
N GLN A 63 12.81 -19.93 -3.97
CA GLN A 63 12.13 -20.67 -5.04
C GLN A 63 11.66 -22.05 -4.57
N LEU A 64 12.46 -22.74 -3.76
CA LEU A 64 12.12 -24.06 -3.19
C LEU A 64 10.85 -24.04 -2.34
N ALA A 65 10.63 -22.96 -1.59
CA ALA A 65 9.42 -22.78 -0.81
C ALA A 65 8.23 -22.51 -1.73
N PHE A 66 8.36 -21.56 -2.67
CA PHE A 66 7.29 -21.24 -3.61
C PHE A 66 6.87 -22.43 -4.48
N ASP A 67 7.82 -23.21 -5.00
CA ASP A 67 7.55 -24.41 -5.80
C ASP A 67 6.82 -25.46 -4.97
N TYR A 68 7.21 -25.63 -3.71
CA TYR A 68 6.56 -26.58 -2.83
C TYR A 68 5.15 -26.13 -2.43
N ALA A 69 4.94 -24.84 -2.14
CA ALA A 69 3.61 -24.29 -1.90
C ALA A 69 2.69 -24.52 -3.11
N LYS A 70 3.18 -24.26 -4.33
CA LYS A 70 2.46 -24.55 -5.57
C LYS A 70 2.07 -26.03 -5.69
N GLN A 71 2.97 -26.95 -5.34
CA GLN A 71 2.68 -28.39 -5.34
C GLN A 71 1.58 -28.79 -4.34
N LEU A 72 1.44 -28.04 -3.23
CA LEU A 72 0.38 -28.27 -2.24
C LEU A 72 -0.99 -27.75 -2.68
N GLY A 73 -1.09 -27.07 -3.82
CA GLY A 73 -2.38 -26.60 -4.36
C GLY A 73 -3.00 -25.43 -3.58
N VAL A 74 -2.19 -24.63 -2.89
CA VAL A 74 -2.65 -23.36 -2.29
C VAL A 74 -3.01 -22.34 -3.38
N ASP A 75 -3.92 -21.42 -3.08
CA ASP A 75 -4.35 -20.39 -4.04
C ASP A 75 -3.21 -19.42 -4.38
N GLY A 76 -2.30 -19.18 -3.44
CA GLY A 76 -1.10 -18.39 -3.67
C GLY A 76 -0.12 -18.46 -2.51
N PHE A 77 0.86 -17.56 -2.52
CA PHE A 77 1.83 -17.40 -1.45
C PHE A 77 2.02 -15.91 -1.14
N GLU A 78 2.37 -15.64 0.10
CA GLU A 78 2.78 -14.32 0.56
C GLU A 78 4.31 -14.20 0.46
N THR A 79 4.79 -12.99 0.18
CA THR A 79 6.21 -12.67 0.02
C THR A 79 6.48 -11.25 0.50
N ASP A 80 7.67 -11.04 1.06
CA ASP A 80 8.13 -9.74 1.54
C ASP A 80 9.07 -9.13 0.49
N VAL A 81 8.73 -7.95 -0.01
CA VAL A 81 9.56 -7.24 -1.01
C VAL A 81 10.31 -6.10 -0.35
N ARG A 82 11.59 -5.94 -0.71
CA ARG A 82 12.46 -4.83 -0.29
C ARG A 82 13.12 -4.18 -1.51
N LEU A 83 13.56 -2.95 -1.33
CA LEU A 83 14.32 -2.21 -2.34
C LEU A 83 15.79 -2.12 -1.92
N THR A 84 16.69 -2.46 -2.83
CA THR A 84 18.14 -2.29 -2.64
C THR A 84 18.56 -0.82 -2.84
N LYS A 85 19.82 -0.50 -2.49
CA LYS A 85 20.39 0.85 -2.69
C LYS A 85 20.40 1.27 -4.16
N ASP A 86 20.60 0.31 -5.06
CA ASP A 86 20.56 0.45 -6.52
C ASP A 86 19.15 0.25 -7.10
N GLN A 87 18.11 0.40 -6.28
CA GLN A 87 16.70 0.41 -6.67
C GLN A 87 16.20 -0.91 -7.31
N GLN A 88 16.79 -2.05 -6.95
CA GLN A 88 16.31 -3.36 -7.36
C GLN A 88 15.32 -3.91 -6.31
N LEU A 89 14.22 -4.48 -6.79
CA LEU A 89 13.29 -5.19 -5.92
C LEU A 89 13.80 -6.59 -5.65
N ILE A 90 13.84 -6.95 -4.37
CA ILE A 90 14.29 -8.25 -3.87
C ILE A 90 13.24 -8.84 -2.95
N VAL A 91 13.13 -10.16 -2.95
CA VAL A 91 12.33 -10.90 -1.97
C VAL A 91 13.21 -11.18 -0.73
N PHE A 92 12.89 -10.54 0.39
CA PHE A 92 13.71 -10.60 1.61
C PHE A 92 12.96 -10.13 2.86
N MET A 93 13.19 -10.79 4.01
CA MET A 93 12.68 -10.37 5.32
C MET A 93 13.81 -9.97 6.28
N THR A 94 13.62 -8.86 7.00
CA THR A 94 14.64 -8.24 7.89
C THR A 94 14.54 -8.64 9.36
N GLN A 95 13.77 -9.66 9.74
CA GLN A 95 13.59 -9.98 11.16
C GLN A 95 14.83 -10.72 11.72
N LEU A 96 15.77 -9.92 12.22
CA LEU A 96 16.86 -10.26 13.15
C LEU A 96 17.64 -11.55 12.86
N LEU A 97 18.59 -11.45 11.94
CA LEU A 97 19.79 -12.30 11.93
C LEU A 97 20.95 -11.58 11.24
N ILE A 98 21.38 -10.45 11.83
CA ILE A 98 22.66 -9.78 11.53
C ILE A 98 23.84 -10.62 12.10
N GLU A 99 23.74 -11.95 12.11
CA GLU A 99 24.84 -12.83 12.52
C GLU A 99 25.12 -13.99 11.57
N ARG A 100 24.37 -14.15 10.47
CA ARG A 100 24.78 -15.09 9.43
C ARG A 100 25.18 -14.35 8.19
N ARG A 101 26.49 -14.41 7.92
CA ARG A 101 27.23 -13.94 6.74
C ARG A 101 26.77 -14.58 5.40
N THR A 102 25.51 -15.02 5.33
CA THR A 102 24.88 -15.81 4.27
C THR A 102 23.64 -15.09 3.70
N ALA A 103 23.62 -13.75 3.74
CA ALA A 103 22.51 -12.96 3.22
C ALA A 103 22.64 -12.64 1.72
N LEU A 104 23.85 -12.69 1.16
CA LEU A 104 24.09 -12.29 -0.23
C LEU A 104 23.66 -13.36 -1.26
N GLU A 105 23.62 -14.64 -0.87
CA GLU A 105 23.17 -15.73 -1.77
C GLU A 105 21.64 -15.97 -1.75
N LYS A 106 20.90 -15.24 -0.91
CA LYS A 106 19.47 -15.48 -0.67
C LYS A 106 18.54 -14.42 -1.25
N LEU A 107 19.08 -13.45 -1.98
CA LEU A 107 18.27 -12.47 -2.67
C LEU A 107 17.68 -13.14 -3.91
N VAL A 108 16.37 -13.42 -3.87
CA VAL A 108 15.64 -13.85 -5.05
C VAL A 108 15.19 -12.57 -5.78
N PRO A 109 15.80 -12.25 -6.95
CA PRO A 109 15.36 -11.14 -7.76
C PRO A 109 13.97 -11.41 -8.33
N ILE A 110 13.15 -10.37 -8.37
CA ILE A 110 11.82 -10.41 -8.98
C ILE A 110 12.00 -10.09 -10.46
N HIS A 111 12.04 -11.13 -11.32
CA HIS A 111 12.05 -10.99 -12.79
C HIS A 111 10.65 -11.19 -13.36
#